data_AF-I0YZR4-F1
#
_entry.id   AF-I0YZR4-F1
#
_cell.length_a   1.000
_cell.length_b   1.000
_cell.length_c   1.000
_cell.angle_alpha   90.00
_cell.angle_beta   90.00
_cell.angle_gamma   90.00
#
_symmetry.space_group_name_H-M   'P 1'
#
loop_
_entity.id
_entity.type
_entity.pdbx_description
1 polymer ?
#
loop_
_entity_poly.entity_id
_entity_poly.type
_entity_poly.pdbx_seq_one_letter_code
_entity_poly.pdbx_strand_id
1 'polypeptide(L)'
;MNAVFRTISSINVRYSSIHLHNRCWRGSSTTRNLHCRAADVQQVSSSTAEEEFAWGEEPQQLLLTDNFLPTATALREHFESRFENPLKTTSDRFVWDYWHVPDQYTLLRTPADHFFPEDTYRELEDALLEYGEQQLGCRGISPIWLSYYVHGCRQELHADSPHGPWAFVLSLTQWEGRSFSGGETMIFQPHMLDFWSSFDPARGFEVKDMVTLVEPHFNRLTVFDGRYPHGVRPVEGTRDPLRARLVLHGWFTEPSPFFDGPLDEEAATETLDSVLSELYEELGSLPQCLGTIVIRFTVSGETGQVSNLRCLTDTLVHVPTDPDPDGLSVRDQVFDAIHHHISQRAEFPPCQQGDTSITLPFVFQ
;
A
#
# COMPACT_ATOMS: atom_id res chain seq x y z
N MET A 1 15.69 14.50 -20.75
CA MET A 1 16.35 13.32 -20.15
C MET A 1 15.27 12.30 -19.90
N ASN A 2 15.49 11.04 -20.28
CA ASN A 2 14.42 10.05 -20.45
C ASN A 2 13.84 9.63 -19.11
N ALA A 3 12.61 10.07 -18.81
CA ALA A 3 11.74 9.28 -17.95
C ALA A 3 11.63 7.88 -18.55
N VAL A 4 11.87 6.85 -17.74
CA VAL A 4 11.69 5.46 -18.17
C VAL A 4 10.19 5.18 -18.10
N PHE A 5 9.44 5.73 -19.07
CA PHE A 5 8.05 5.38 -19.26
C PHE A 5 8.00 4.04 -19.98
N ARG A 6 7.66 2.99 -19.24
CA ARG A 6 7.25 1.72 -19.84
C ARG A 6 5.83 1.92 -20.35
N THR A 7 5.64 1.89 -21.67
CA THR A 7 4.30 1.72 -22.25
C THR A 7 3.67 0.44 -21.68
N ILE A 8 2.35 0.39 -21.52
CA ILE A 8 1.64 -0.77 -20.95
C ILE A 8 2.03 -2.05 -21.74
N SER A 9 2.22 -1.90 -23.05
CA SER A 9 2.71 -2.92 -24.00
C SER A 9 4.13 -3.47 -23.75
N SER A 10 4.91 -2.91 -22.82
CA SER A 10 6.26 -3.40 -22.46
C SER A 10 6.31 -4.30 -21.22
N ILE A 11 5.14 -4.58 -20.62
CA ILE A 11 4.99 -5.55 -19.52
C ILE A 11 4.82 -6.95 -20.12
N ASN A 12 5.87 -7.77 -20.09
CA ASN A 12 5.84 -9.16 -20.56
C ASN A 12 4.90 -10.00 -19.70
N VAL A 13 3.66 -10.22 -20.17
CA VAL A 13 2.73 -11.19 -19.61
C VAL A 13 3.26 -12.60 -19.86
N ARG A 14 3.93 -13.21 -18.87
CA ARG A 14 4.18 -14.65 -18.87
C ARG A 14 2.99 -15.36 -18.23
N TYR A 15 2.08 -15.84 -19.07
CA TYR A 15 1.04 -16.78 -18.65
C TYR A 15 1.69 -18.05 -18.09
N SER A 16 1.52 -18.29 -16.78
CA SER A 16 1.62 -19.63 -16.21
C SER A 16 0.20 -20.13 -15.93
N SER A 17 -0.14 -21.26 -16.53
CA SER A 17 -1.48 -21.83 -16.59
C SER A 17 -1.80 -22.53 -15.28
N ILE A 18 -2.77 -22.02 -14.52
CA ILE A 18 -3.35 -22.71 -13.37
C ILE A 18 -4.79 -23.08 -13.69
N HIS A 19 -5.08 -24.38 -13.62
CA HIS A 19 -6.41 -24.97 -13.86
C HIS A 19 -7.37 -24.65 -12.70
N LEU A 20 -8.37 -23.81 -12.95
CA LEU A 20 -9.49 -23.59 -12.04
C LEU A 20 -10.55 -24.69 -12.22
N HIS A 21 -10.87 -25.39 -11.13
CA HIS A 21 -11.99 -26.31 -11.04
C HIS A 21 -13.23 -25.56 -10.49
N ASN A 22 -14.24 -25.40 -11.34
CA ASN A 22 -15.55 -24.88 -10.99
C ASN A 22 -16.29 -25.80 -10.01
N ARG A 23 -16.77 -25.26 -8.87
CA ARG A 23 -17.92 -25.83 -8.15
C ARG A 23 -18.92 -24.77 -7.70
N CYS A 24 -20.10 -24.95 -8.27
CA CYS A 24 -21.37 -24.29 -8.02
C CYS A 24 -21.90 -24.61 -6.62
N TRP A 25 -22.38 -23.60 -5.87
CA TRP A 25 -23.23 -23.79 -4.69
C TRP A 25 -24.49 -22.92 -4.81
N ARG A 26 -25.65 -23.59 -4.83
CA ARG A 26 -26.99 -23.01 -4.74
C ARG A 26 -27.37 -22.87 -3.26
N GLY A 27 -27.99 -21.75 -2.90
CA GLY A 27 -28.22 -21.33 -1.52
C GLY A 27 -29.50 -21.82 -0.85
N SER A 28 -29.86 -21.15 0.25
CA SER A 28 -31.20 -21.09 0.79
C SER A 28 -31.38 -19.90 1.72
N SER A 29 -32.46 -19.17 1.49
CA SER A 29 -33.02 -18.06 2.26
C SER A 29 -33.59 -18.48 3.62
N THR A 30 -33.46 -17.63 4.64
CA THR A 30 -34.57 -17.42 5.61
C THR A 30 -34.52 -16.02 6.24
N THR A 31 -35.67 -15.36 6.18
CA THR A 31 -36.00 -14.05 6.73
C THR A 31 -36.26 -14.09 8.24
N ARG A 32 -35.95 -13.01 8.97
CA ARG A 32 -36.71 -12.58 10.15
C ARG A 32 -36.53 -11.08 10.44
N ASN A 33 -37.67 -10.39 10.43
CA ASN A 33 -37.88 -9.00 10.82
C ASN A 33 -37.64 -8.78 12.31
N LEU A 34 -37.00 -7.67 12.67
CA LEU A 34 -37.20 -6.97 13.95
C LEU A 34 -37.24 -5.46 13.71
N HIS A 35 -38.38 -4.87 14.05
CA HIS A 35 -38.61 -3.44 14.20
C HIS A 35 -37.72 -2.84 15.29
N CYS A 36 -37.08 -1.69 15.03
CA CYS A 36 -36.87 -0.67 16.05
C CYS A 36 -36.93 0.74 15.45
N ARG A 37 -37.35 1.67 16.31
CA ARG A 37 -37.98 2.97 16.06
C ARG A 37 -37.13 4.02 15.33
N ALA A 38 -37.87 4.88 14.63
CA ALA A 38 -37.48 6.12 14.00
C ALA A 38 -36.82 7.13 14.94
N ALA A 39 -35.81 7.82 14.41
CA ALA A 39 -35.36 9.13 14.85
C ALA A 39 -35.00 9.97 13.61
N ASP A 40 -35.59 11.16 13.56
CA ASP A 40 -35.19 12.39 12.87
C ASP A 40 -34.91 12.38 11.37
N VAL A 41 -35.99 12.69 10.63
CA VAL A 41 -35.98 13.17 9.24
C VAL A 41 -35.51 14.62 9.24
N GLN A 42 -34.25 14.86 8.88
CA GLN A 42 -33.80 16.17 8.40
C GLN A 42 -34.05 16.25 6.88
N GLN A 43 -34.78 17.29 6.48
CA GLN A 43 -35.09 17.60 5.08
C GLN A 43 -33.79 17.86 4.31
N VAL A 44 -33.52 17.04 3.30
CA VAL A 44 -32.48 17.28 2.30
C VAL A 44 -33.05 18.27 1.28
N SER A 45 -32.58 19.52 1.34
CA SER A 45 -32.78 20.50 0.27
C SER A 45 -31.92 20.11 -0.92
N SER A 46 -32.57 19.89 -2.07
CA SER A 46 -31.94 19.66 -3.36
C SER A 46 -31.14 20.88 -3.81
N SER A 47 -29.82 20.80 -3.75
CA SER A 47 -28.93 21.62 -4.58
C SER A 47 -28.13 20.67 -5.45
N THR A 48 -28.16 20.92 -6.76
CA THR A 48 -27.35 20.25 -7.78
C THR A 48 -25.89 20.24 -7.35
N ALA A 49 -25.40 19.07 -6.94
CA ALA A 49 -23.98 18.85 -6.68
C ALA A 49 -23.29 18.72 -8.04
N GLU A 50 -22.64 19.80 -8.48
CA GLU A 50 -21.42 19.63 -9.24
C GLU A 50 -20.46 18.89 -8.30
N GLU A 51 -20.12 17.64 -8.62
CA GLU A 51 -19.13 16.87 -7.87
C GLU A 51 -17.80 17.61 -7.98
N GLU A 52 -17.48 18.38 -6.95
CA GLU A 52 -16.24 19.12 -6.84
C GLU A 52 -15.09 18.11 -6.81
N PHE A 53 -14.33 18.09 -7.90
CA PHE A 53 -13.19 17.22 -8.09
C PHE A 53 -12.09 17.62 -7.08
N ALA A 54 -11.88 16.79 -6.05
CA ALA A 54 -10.91 17.06 -5.01
C ALA A 54 -9.74 16.08 -5.09
N TRP A 55 -8.60 16.57 -5.55
CA TRP A 55 -7.32 15.93 -5.25
C TRP A 55 -7.08 16.03 -3.74
N GLY A 56 -6.50 14.99 -3.12
CA GLY A 56 -6.17 15.05 -1.69
C GLY A 56 -5.29 16.29 -1.40
N GLU A 57 -5.45 16.90 -0.23
CA GLU A 57 -4.76 18.17 0.08
C GLU A 57 -3.24 18.00 0.22
N GLU A 58 -2.76 16.83 0.66
CA GLU A 58 -1.34 16.58 0.97
C GLU A 58 -0.89 15.19 0.50
N PRO A 59 0.40 15.01 0.14
CA PRO A 59 1.01 13.70 -0.09
C PRO A 59 0.86 12.78 1.13
N GLN A 60 0.64 11.49 0.86
CA GLN A 60 0.45 10.43 1.85
C GLN A 60 1.59 9.42 1.80
N GLN A 61 2.58 9.61 2.67
CA GLN A 61 3.73 8.70 2.82
C GLN A 61 3.44 7.48 3.71
N LEU A 62 2.29 7.43 4.38
CA LEU A 62 1.93 6.40 5.36
C LEU A 62 0.42 6.11 5.34
N LEU A 63 0.06 4.84 5.22
CA LEU A 63 -1.30 4.32 5.27
C LEU A 63 -1.39 3.27 6.37
N LEU A 64 -2.43 3.35 7.19
CA LEU A 64 -2.69 2.41 8.29
C LEU A 64 -4.06 1.78 8.10
N THR A 65 -4.10 0.45 8.12
CA THR A 65 -5.36 -0.31 8.07
C THR A 65 -5.42 -1.27 9.24
N ASP A 66 -6.32 -0.99 10.18
CA ASP A 66 -6.60 -1.87 11.31
C ASP A 66 -7.55 -3.00 10.92
N ASN A 67 -7.41 -4.15 11.59
CA ASN A 67 -8.20 -5.35 11.33
C ASN A 67 -8.11 -5.82 9.86
N PHE A 68 -6.91 -5.71 9.28
CA PHE A 68 -6.67 -5.93 7.86
C PHE A 68 -7.04 -7.34 7.39
N LEU A 69 -6.50 -8.37 8.06
CA LEU A 69 -6.60 -9.75 7.61
C LEU A 69 -7.57 -10.56 8.49
N PRO A 70 -8.63 -11.15 7.92
CA PRO A 70 -9.56 -12.01 8.68
C PRO A 70 -8.88 -13.20 9.38
N THR A 71 -7.79 -13.73 8.81
CA THR A 71 -7.07 -14.92 9.29
C THR A 71 -5.83 -14.61 10.13
N ALA A 72 -5.63 -13.35 10.53
CA ALA A 72 -4.52 -12.95 11.40
C ALA A 72 -4.44 -13.75 12.70
N THR A 73 -5.58 -14.11 13.29
CA THR A 73 -5.64 -14.94 14.50
C THR A 73 -5.07 -16.34 14.24
N ALA A 74 -5.42 -16.97 13.11
CA ALA A 74 -4.92 -18.29 12.76
C ALA A 74 -3.40 -18.29 12.53
N LEU A 75 -2.86 -17.25 11.87
CA LEU A 75 -1.42 -17.05 11.72
C LEU A 75 -0.73 -16.93 13.09
N ARG A 76 -1.31 -16.13 13.99
CA ARG A 76 -0.76 -15.94 15.34
C ARG A 76 -0.78 -17.24 16.15
N GLU A 77 -1.89 -17.96 16.17
CA GLU A 77 -2.02 -19.23 16.88
C GLU A 77 -1.06 -20.29 16.35
N HIS A 78 -0.88 -20.36 15.02
CA HIS A 78 0.10 -21.26 14.41
C HIS A 78 1.51 -20.93 14.90
N PHE A 79 1.91 -19.66 14.91
CA PHE A 79 3.19 -19.25 15.48
C PHE A 79 3.33 -19.68 16.94
N GLU A 80 2.34 -19.40 17.79
CA GLU A 80 2.37 -19.74 19.22
C GLU A 80 2.52 -21.25 19.45
N SER A 81 1.80 -22.08 18.68
CA SER A 81 1.88 -23.54 18.78
C SER A 81 3.30 -24.09 18.54
N ARG A 82 4.13 -23.41 17.74
CA ARG A 82 5.52 -23.81 17.47
C ARG A 82 6.49 -23.46 18.60
N PHE A 83 6.10 -22.53 19.48
CA PHE A 83 6.92 -22.07 20.59
C PHE A 83 6.38 -22.49 21.97
N GLU A 84 5.18 -23.08 22.04
CA GLU A 84 4.51 -23.49 23.30
C GLU A 84 5.38 -24.42 24.17
N ASN A 85 6.07 -25.40 23.57
CA ASN A 85 6.96 -26.29 24.31
C ASN A 85 8.43 -26.09 23.88
N PRO A 86 9.26 -25.39 24.68
CA PRO A 86 10.64 -25.11 24.33
C PRO A 86 11.53 -26.36 24.30
N LEU A 87 11.11 -27.49 24.89
CA LEU A 87 11.85 -28.76 24.91
C LEU A 87 11.49 -29.68 23.74
N LYS A 88 10.45 -29.35 22.96
CA LYS A 88 10.07 -30.14 21.79
C LYS A 88 11.04 -29.85 20.64
N THR A 89 11.62 -30.89 20.07
CA THR A 89 12.55 -30.81 18.94
C THR A 89 11.83 -31.22 17.66
N THR A 90 11.41 -30.25 16.88
CA THR A 90 10.79 -30.44 15.56
C THR A 90 11.64 -29.72 14.51
N SER A 91 11.64 -30.22 13.27
CA SER A 91 12.50 -29.73 12.19
C SER A 91 12.21 -28.27 11.81
N ASP A 92 10.97 -27.84 11.98
CA ASP A 92 10.49 -26.46 11.79
C ASP A 92 11.11 -25.43 12.77
N ARG A 93 11.76 -25.86 13.86
CA ARG A 93 12.46 -24.92 14.76
C ARG A 93 13.79 -24.42 14.18
N PHE A 94 14.28 -25.07 13.13
CA PHE A 94 15.56 -24.75 12.48
C PHE A 94 15.39 -23.88 11.22
N VAL A 95 14.18 -23.39 10.93
CA VAL A 95 13.91 -22.53 9.76
C VAL A 95 14.17 -21.05 10.04
N TRP A 96 14.52 -20.69 11.27
CA TRP A 96 14.76 -19.31 11.69
C TRP A 96 16.21 -18.90 11.46
N ASP A 97 16.40 -17.85 10.67
CA ASP A 97 17.66 -17.15 10.47
C ASP A 97 17.84 -16.07 11.54
N TYR A 98 18.90 -16.18 12.34
CA TYR A 98 19.35 -15.09 13.21
C TYR A 98 20.11 -14.09 12.34
N TRP A 99 19.37 -13.11 11.83
CA TRP A 99 19.88 -12.14 10.89
C TRP A 99 20.46 -10.95 11.64
N HIS A 100 21.77 -11.00 11.86
CA HIS A 100 22.54 -9.93 12.47
C HIS A 100 23.56 -9.38 11.48
N VAL A 101 23.39 -8.10 11.12
CA VAL A 101 24.41 -7.33 10.42
C VAL A 101 24.73 -6.12 11.28
N PRO A 102 26.01 -5.97 11.72
CA PRO A 102 26.43 -4.84 12.52
C PRO A 102 25.99 -3.52 11.90
N ASP A 103 25.51 -2.61 12.76
CA ASP A 103 25.04 -1.27 12.40
C ASP A 103 23.88 -1.20 11.39
N GLN A 104 23.18 -2.33 11.16
CA GLN A 104 22.01 -2.35 10.27
C GLN A 104 20.80 -3.00 10.93
N TYR A 105 20.91 -4.26 11.36
CA TYR A 105 19.74 -4.95 11.90
C TYR A 105 20.11 -6.17 12.73
N THR A 106 19.19 -6.52 13.62
CA THR A 106 19.26 -7.73 14.45
C THR A 106 17.84 -8.22 14.67
N LEU A 107 17.48 -9.34 14.06
CA LEU A 107 16.17 -9.98 14.24
C LEU A 107 16.22 -11.46 13.91
N LEU A 108 15.15 -12.18 14.24
CA LEU A 108 14.91 -13.53 13.74
C LEU A 108 13.90 -13.48 12.61
N ARG A 109 14.19 -14.17 11.50
CA ARG A 109 13.31 -14.21 10.32
C ARG A 109 13.24 -15.57 9.66
N THR A 110 12.18 -15.79 8.90
CA THR A 110 11.98 -16.94 8.02
C THR A 110 11.07 -16.52 6.86
N PRO A 111 11.17 -17.13 5.67
CA PRO A 111 10.12 -17.01 4.66
C PRO A 111 8.77 -17.47 5.25
N ALA A 112 7.72 -16.70 5.02
CA ALA A 112 6.39 -16.95 5.60
C ALA A 112 5.72 -18.18 4.99
N ASP A 113 5.90 -18.40 3.69
CA ASP A 113 5.40 -19.55 2.92
C ASP A 113 5.95 -20.89 3.42
N HIS A 114 7.19 -20.91 3.90
CA HIS A 114 7.80 -22.08 4.51
C HIS A 114 7.33 -22.34 5.96
N PHE A 115 6.79 -21.33 6.64
CA PHE A 115 6.42 -21.42 8.05
C PHE A 115 4.93 -21.71 8.25
N PHE A 116 4.05 -21.06 7.49
CA PHE A 116 2.60 -21.17 7.64
C PHE A 116 2.01 -22.32 6.79
N PRO A 117 0.84 -22.86 7.17
CA PRO A 117 0.10 -23.78 6.31
C PRO A 117 -0.25 -23.09 4.99
N GLU A 118 -0.22 -23.86 3.89
CA GLU A 118 -0.41 -23.37 2.53
C GLU A 118 -1.70 -22.55 2.36
N ASP A 119 -2.83 -23.04 2.89
CA ASP A 119 -4.12 -22.36 2.77
C ASP A 119 -4.12 -21.00 3.51
N THR A 120 -3.57 -20.94 4.72
CA THR A 120 -3.50 -19.69 5.49
C THR A 120 -2.50 -18.70 4.89
N TYR A 121 -1.41 -19.19 4.30
CA TYR A 121 -0.48 -18.34 3.57
C TYR A 121 -1.11 -17.76 2.30
N ARG A 122 -1.87 -18.55 1.55
CA ARG A 122 -2.60 -18.08 0.36
C ARG A 122 -3.59 -16.97 0.70
N GLU A 123 -4.38 -17.12 1.76
CA GLU A 123 -5.30 -16.07 2.19
C GLU A 123 -4.59 -14.75 2.57
N LEU A 124 -3.40 -14.84 3.17
CA LEU A 124 -2.55 -13.68 3.45
C LEU A 124 -2.05 -13.03 2.14
N GLU A 125 -1.56 -13.84 1.22
CA GLU A 125 -1.01 -13.40 -0.07
C GLU A 125 -2.09 -12.76 -0.94
N ASP A 126 -3.25 -13.41 -1.07
CA ASP A 126 -4.41 -12.92 -1.82
C ASP A 126 -4.91 -11.58 -1.26
N ALA A 127 -5.03 -11.46 0.07
CA ALA A 127 -5.47 -10.21 0.70
C ALA A 127 -4.50 -9.05 0.47
N LEU A 128 -3.19 -9.31 0.50
CA LEU A 128 -2.18 -8.30 0.18
C LEU A 128 -2.24 -7.93 -1.31
N LEU A 129 -2.29 -8.90 -2.23
CA LEU A 129 -2.41 -8.64 -3.66
C LEU A 129 -3.66 -7.81 -3.99
N GLU A 130 -4.81 -8.18 -3.43
CA GLU A 130 -6.05 -7.44 -3.59
C GLU A 130 -5.92 -6.00 -3.08
N TYR A 131 -5.30 -5.80 -1.91
CA TYR A 131 -5.01 -4.46 -1.40
C TYR A 131 -4.06 -3.67 -2.33
N GLY A 132 -3.02 -4.33 -2.85
CA GLY A 132 -2.07 -3.75 -3.79
C GLY A 132 -2.75 -3.27 -5.07
N GLU A 133 -3.60 -4.10 -5.67
CA GLU A 133 -4.35 -3.78 -6.89
C GLU A 133 -5.39 -2.68 -6.64
N GLN A 134 -6.08 -2.74 -5.50
CA GLN A 134 -7.18 -1.84 -5.21
C GLN A 134 -6.78 -0.51 -4.58
N GLN A 135 -5.63 -0.40 -3.91
CA GLN A 135 -5.24 0.83 -3.22
C GLN A 135 -3.94 1.42 -3.78
N LEU A 136 -2.99 0.57 -4.19
CA LEU A 136 -1.62 0.99 -4.49
C LEU A 136 -1.24 0.88 -5.97
N GLY A 137 -2.13 0.38 -6.82
CA GLY A 137 -1.86 0.13 -8.24
C GLY A 137 -0.70 -0.84 -8.47
N CYS A 138 -0.48 -1.79 -7.57
CA CYS A 138 0.61 -2.76 -7.63
C CYS A 138 0.05 -4.18 -7.80
N ARG A 139 0.48 -4.90 -8.85
CA ARG A 139 -0.01 -6.27 -9.15
C ARG A 139 0.88 -7.38 -8.60
N GLY A 140 2.02 -7.03 -8.03
CA GLY A 140 2.93 -7.98 -7.43
C GLY A 140 3.25 -7.63 -5.98
N ILE A 141 3.70 -8.63 -5.23
CA ILE A 141 4.37 -8.45 -3.94
C ILE A 141 5.68 -9.23 -3.93
N SER A 142 6.65 -8.77 -3.16
CA SER A 142 7.85 -9.55 -2.88
C SER A 142 7.51 -10.80 -2.05
N PRO A 143 8.41 -11.80 -1.97
CA PRO A 143 8.31 -12.84 -0.96
C PRO A 143 8.11 -12.26 0.44
N ILE A 144 7.14 -12.81 1.18
CA ILE A 144 6.77 -12.29 2.50
C ILE A 144 7.70 -12.89 3.56
N TRP A 145 8.31 -12.03 4.36
CA TRP A 145 9.14 -12.45 5.49
C TRP A 145 8.34 -12.40 6.79
N LEU A 146 8.35 -13.50 7.53
CA LEU A 146 7.93 -13.52 8.93
C LEU A 146 9.13 -13.16 9.80
N SER A 147 8.95 -12.25 10.74
CA SER A 147 10.02 -11.82 11.64
C SER A 147 9.53 -11.58 13.06
N TYR A 148 10.35 -11.95 14.04
CA TYR A 148 10.10 -11.57 15.42
C TYR A 148 11.31 -10.94 16.11
N TYR A 149 11.00 -10.06 17.05
CA TYR A 149 11.96 -9.21 17.75
C TYR A 149 11.83 -9.44 19.25
N VAL A 150 12.94 -9.86 19.85
CA VAL A 150 13.13 -10.00 21.29
C VAL A 150 14.13 -8.95 21.77
N HIS A 151 14.50 -8.99 23.05
CA HIS A 151 15.42 -8.06 23.66
C HIS A 151 16.73 -7.93 22.86
N GLY A 152 17.06 -6.69 22.48
CA GLY A 152 18.24 -6.33 21.68
C GLY A 152 18.00 -6.36 20.16
N CYS A 153 16.88 -6.92 19.70
CA CYS A 153 16.49 -6.85 18.30
C CYS A 153 16.08 -5.42 17.91
N ARG A 154 16.48 -5.00 16.70
CA ARG A 154 16.24 -3.66 16.15
C ARG A 154 16.48 -3.66 14.64
N GLN A 155 16.04 -2.60 13.98
CA GLN A 155 16.50 -2.23 12.65
C GLN A 155 16.92 -0.76 12.68
N GLU A 156 18.15 -0.49 12.29
CA GLU A 156 18.67 0.86 12.12
C GLU A 156 18.00 1.52 10.90
N LEU A 157 18.17 2.83 10.77
CA LEU A 157 17.57 3.60 9.68
C LEU A 157 18.12 3.16 8.31
N HIS A 158 17.23 2.85 7.39
CA HIS A 158 17.51 2.48 6.01
C HIS A 158 16.38 2.94 5.08
N ALA A 159 16.57 2.83 3.78
CA ALA A 159 15.53 3.06 2.78
C ALA A 159 15.47 1.88 1.81
N ASP A 160 14.27 1.58 1.33
CA ASP A 160 13.93 0.40 0.55
C ASP A 160 13.72 0.70 -0.94
N SER A 161 14.28 1.83 -1.40
CA SER A 161 14.10 2.36 -2.76
C SER A 161 14.27 1.36 -3.92
N PRO A 162 15.12 0.30 -3.89
CA PRO A 162 15.22 -0.61 -5.03
C PRO A 162 14.08 -1.67 -5.11
N HIS A 163 13.22 -1.80 -4.11
CA HIS A 163 12.33 -2.96 -3.98
C HIS A 163 10.90 -2.74 -4.49
N GLY A 164 10.40 -1.51 -4.52
CA GLY A 164 9.05 -1.16 -4.96
C GLY A 164 8.64 0.23 -4.44
N PRO A 165 7.50 0.79 -4.89
CA PRO A 165 7.02 2.09 -4.41
C PRO A 165 6.57 2.05 -2.94
N TRP A 166 6.11 0.90 -2.45
CA TRP A 166 5.54 0.75 -1.12
C TRP A 166 6.15 -0.42 -0.37
N ALA A 167 6.63 -0.15 0.84
CA ALA A 167 6.96 -1.17 1.83
C ALA A 167 5.75 -1.43 2.72
N PHE A 168 5.62 -2.65 3.24
CA PHE A 168 4.55 -2.99 4.17
C PHE A 168 5.03 -3.78 5.39
N VAL A 169 4.31 -3.59 6.50
CA VAL A 169 4.44 -4.36 7.73
C VAL A 169 3.03 -4.71 8.22
N LEU A 170 2.67 -5.99 8.22
CA LEU A 170 1.47 -6.52 8.86
C LEU A 170 1.84 -7.08 10.24
N SER A 171 1.26 -6.52 11.30
CA SER A 171 1.58 -6.94 12.66
C SER A 171 0.71 -8.08 13.18
N LEU A 172 1.37 -9.08 13.77
CA LEU A 172 0.76 -10.15 14.57
C LEU A 172 1.15 -9.99 16.06
N THR A 173 1.52 -8.77 16.47
CA THR A 173 1.97 -8.47 17.84
C THR A 173 0.78 -8.20 18.74
N GLN A 174 0.73 -8.85 19.90
CA GLN A 174 -0.24 -8.55 20.96
C GLN A 174 0.19 -7.28 21.72
N TRP A 175 0.00 -6.12 21.09
CA TRP A 175 0.59 -4.85 21.53
C TRP A 175 0.10 -4.36 22.91
N GLU A 176 -1.21 -4.46 23.18
CA GLU A 176 -1.79 -3.99 24.45
C GLU A 176 -1.34 -4.81 25.67
N GLY A 177 -1.03 -6.09 25.47
CA GLY A 177 -0.58 -7.02 26.52
C GLY A 177 0.93 -7.23 26.56
N ARG A 178 1.71 -6.44 25.83
CA ARG A 178 3.14 -6.68 25.63
C ARG A 178 3.93 -6.57 26.94
N SER A 179 4.99 -7.38 27.06
CA SER A 179 5.94 -7.33 28.18
C SER A 179 7.29 -6.73 27.78
N PHE A 180 7.30 -5.85 26.78
CA PHE A 180 8.50 -5.21 26.25
C PHE A 180 8.25 -3.74 25.91
N SER A 181 9.31 -2.95 25.86
CA SER A 181 9.32 -1.58 25.33
C SER A 181 9.98 -1.53 23.96
N GLY A 182 9.70 -0.48 23.20
CA GLY A 182 10.20 -0.31 21.84
C GLY A 182 9.44 -1.15 20.82
N GLY A 183 10.06 -1.42 19.67
CA GLY A 183 9.44 -2.18 18.58
C GLY A 183 8.48 -1.37 17.69
N GLU A 184 8.31 -0.07 17.92
CA GLU A 184 7.60 0.79 16.97
C GLU A 184 8.39 0.89 15.66
N THR A 185 7.69 0.89 14.53
CA THR A 185 8.29 1.26 13.25
C THR A 185 8.51 2.77 13.26
N MET A 186 9.73 3.22 12.99
CA MET A 186 10.10 4.63 12.88
C MET A 186 10.15 5.00 11.41
N ILE A 187 9.48 6.08 11.01
CA ILE A 187 9.52 6.59 9.63
C ILE A 187 9.83 8.08 9.70
N PHE A 188 10.82 8.55 8.94
CA PHE A 188 11.14 9.98 8.89
C PHE A 188 9.93 10.80 8.45
N GLN A 189 9.72 11.95 9.08
CA GLN A 189 8.69 12.90 8.62
C GLN A 189 9.18 13.63 7.35
N PRO A 190 8.29 14.02 6.42
CA PRO A 190 8.68 14.68 5.15
C PRO A 190 9.59 15.89 5.31
N HIS A 191 9.32 16.75 6.29
CA HIS A 191 10.14 17.93 6.53
C HIS A 191 11.59 17.60 6.95
N MET A 192 11.88 16.37 7.39
CA MET A 192 13.26 15.95 7.70
C MET A 192 14.13 15.77 6.46
N LEU A 193 13.52 15.57 5.29
CA LEU A 193 14.26 15.45 4.03
C LEU A 193 14.75 16.82 3.52
N ASP A 194 14.17 17.92 4.04
CA ASP A 194 14.62 19.29 3.85
C ASP A 194 14.64 20.04 5.20
N PHE A 195 15.53 19.62 6.07
CA PHE A 195 15.59 20.11 7.45
C PHE A 195 15.78 21.64 7.55
N TRP A 196 16.60 22.22 6.68
CA TRP A 196 16.99 23.63 6.81
C TRP A 196 15.92 24.63 6.39
N SER A 197 15.00 24.25 5.50
CA SER A 197 13.90 25.14 5.09
C SER A 197 12.89 25.39 6.21
N SER A 198 12.79 24.46 7.17
CA SER A 198 11.87 24.53 8.31
C SER A 198 12.56 24.73 9.66
N PHE A 199 13.88 24.92 9.66
CA PHE A 199 14.66 25.05 10.90
C PHE A 199 14.35 26.35 11.66
N ASP A 200 13.96 26.21 12.92
CA ASP A 200 13.78 27.32 13.86
C ASP A 200 14.76 27.20 15.04
N PRO A 201 15.77 28.09 15.16
CA PRO A 201 16.74 28.05 16.25
C PRO A 201 16.13 28.34 17.64
N ALA A 202 14.89 28.83 17.71
CA ALA A 202 14.18 29.06 18.96
C ALA A 202 13.39 27.83 19.46
N ARG A 203 13.25 26.78 18.64
CA ARG A 203 12.48 25.57 18.96
C ARG A 203 13.42 24.39 19.23
N GLY A 204 13.23 23.73 20.39
CA GLY A 204 13.88 22.45 20.67
C GLY A 204 13.39 21.36 19.72
N PHE A 205 14.28 20.47 19.31
CA PHE A 205 13.99 19.46 18.28
C PHE A 205 14.30 18.07 18.82
N GLU A 206 13.27 17.23 18.96
CA GLU A 206 13.35 15.92 19.60
C GLU A 206 12.98 14.80 18.61
N VAL A 207 13.20 13.53 19.00
CA VAL A 207 12.92 12.36 18.13
C VAL A 207 11.48 12.36 17.59
N LYS A 208 10.50 12.77 18.39
CA LYS A 208 9.08 12.85 17.97
C LYS A 208 8.81 13.89 16.88
N ASP A 209 9.68 14.89 16.75
CA ASP A 209 9.61 15.88 15.67
C ASP A 209 10.28 15.30 14.41
N MET A 210 11.22 14.37 14.55
CA MET A 210 11.95 13.76 13.43
C MET A 210 11.20 12.61 12.77
N VAL A 211 10.55 11.76 13.55
CA VAL A 211 9.97 10.51 13.07
C VAL A 211 8.53 10.34 13.50
N THR A 212 7.75 9.72 12.63
CA THR A 212 6.48 9.10 12.98
C THR A 212 6.76 7.74 13.58
N LEU A 213 6.21 7.48 14.78
CA LEU A 213 6.28 6.17 15.43
C LEU A 213 4.97 5.43 15.19
N VAL A 214 5.04 4.29 14.52
CA VAL A 214 3.89 3.42 14.28
C VAL A 214 3.95 2.23 15.23
N GLU A 215 2.98 2.19 16.13
CA GLU A 215 2.77 1.06 17.02
C GLU A 215 2.24 -0.16 16.24
N PRO A 216 2.88 -1.34 16.36
CA PRO A 216 2.51 -2.54 15.63
C PRO A 216 1.32 -3.24 16.30
N HIS A 217 0.15 -2.59 16.34
CA HIS A 217 -1.08 -3.19 16.86
C HIS A 217 -1.45 -4.49 16.15
N PHE A 218 -2.09 -5.42 16.86
CA PHE A 218 -2.48 -6.71 16.29
C PHE A 218 -3.38 -6.50 15.06
N ASN A 219 -3.08 -7.19 13.96
CA ASN A 219 -3.79 -7.12 12.70
C ASN A 219 -3.84 -5.72 12.05
N ARG A 220 -2.83 -4.88 12.33
CA ARG A 220 -2.60 -3.63 11.62
C ARG A 220 -1.67 -3.86 10.44
N LEU A 221 -2.13 -3.50 9.24
CA LEU A 221 -1.28 -3.29 8.08
C LEU A 221 -0.76 -1.84 8.09
N THR A 222 0.55 -1.70 8.04
CA THR A 222 1.27 -0.42 7.86
C THR A 222 1.88 -0.43 6.48
N VAL A 223 1.46 0.47 5.60
CA VAL A 223 2.05 0.65 4.27
C VAL A 223 2.68 2.03 4.21
N PHE A 224 3.89 2.13 3.69
CA PHE A 224 4.58 3.42 3.63
C PHE A 224 5.51 3.50 2.42
N ASP A 225 5.83 4.73 2.05
CA ASP A 225 6.73 5.03 0.94
C ASP A 225 8.15 4.53 1.26
N GLY A 226 8.62 3.55 0.49
CA GLY A 226 9.91 2.89 0.71
C GLY A 226 11.12 3.82 0.57
N ARG A 227 10.95 5.01 0.00
CA ARG A 227 12.02 6.01 -0.16
C ARG A 227 12.37 6.71 1.15
N TYR A 228 11.45 6.73 2.10
CA TYR A 228 11.64 7.42 3.38
C TYR A 228 12.54 6.60 4.29
N PRO A 229 13.58 7.21 4.91
CA PRO A 229 14.38 6.53 5.92
C PRO A 229 13.50 6.03 7.07
N HIS A 230 13.62 4.75 7.38
CA HIS A 230 12.81 4.08 8.39
C HIS A 230 13.57 2.96 9.09
N GLY A 231 13.04 2.49 10.22
CA GLY A 231 13.64 1.43 11.02
C GLY A 231 12.70 0.91 12.11
N VAL A 232 13.21 0.15 13.06
CA VAL A 232 12.44 -0.42 14.17
C VAL A 232 13.14 -0.13 15.48
N ARG A 233 12.45 0.53 16.42
CA ARG A 233 12.99 0.84 17.74
C ARG A 233 13.46 -0.43 18.45
N PRO A 234 14.61 -0.38 19.15
CA PRO A 234 15.11 -1.54 19.88
C PRO A 234 14.04 -2.12 20.81
N VAL A 235 13.80 -3.42 20.69
CA VAL A 235 12.92 -4.14 21.60
C VAL A 235 13.68 -4.47 22.87
N GLU A 236 13.09 -4.19 24.03
CA GLU A 236 13.70 -4.47 25.34
C GLU A 236 12.72 -5.12 26.32
N GLY A 237 13.18 -6.11 27.09
CA GLY A 237 12.43 -6.68 28.23
C GLY A 237 12.01 -8.14 28.09
N THR A 238 11.81 -8.65 26.87
CA THR A 238 11.44 -10.06 26.64
C THR A 238 12.52 -10.83 25.90
N ARG A 239 12.79 -12.08 26.29
CA ARG A 239 13.53 -13.06 25.45
C ARG A 239 12.63 -14.18 24.95
N ASP A 240 11.36 -14.15 25.32
CA ASP A 240 10.37 -15.16 24.98
C ASP A 240 9.74 -14.82 23.62
N PRO A 241 9.89 -15.68 22.58
CA PRO A 241 9.26 -15.49 21.28
C PRO A 241 7.74 -15.33 21.35
N LEU A 242 7.07 -15.98 22.31
CA LEU A 242 5.62 -15.85 22.50
C LEU A 242 5.22 -14.43 22.88
N ARG A 243 6.13 -13.66 23.49
CA ARG A 243 5.91 -12.27 23.90
C ARG A 243 6.62 -11.26 23.02
N ALA A 244 7.21 -11.69 21.90
CA ALA A 244 7.95 -10.84 20.99
C ALA A 244 7.03 -9.91 20.18
N ARG A 245 7.62 -8.85 19.60
CA ARG A 245 7.02 -8.18 18.43
C ARG A 245 7.12 -9.16 17.26
N LEU A 246 5.99 -9.51 16.66
CA LEU A 246 5.85 -10.45 15.56
C LEU A 246 5.21 -9.73 14.37
N VAL A 247 5.85 -9.76 13.22
CA VAL A 247 5.39 -9.07 12.00
C VAL A 247 5.66 -9.89 10.75
N LEU A 248 4.82 -9.67 9.74
CA LEU A 248 5.02 -10.02 8.35
C LEU A 248 5.43 -8.76 7.59
N HIS A 249 6.40 -8.83 6.68
CA HIS A 249 6.85 -7.66 5.92
C HIS A 249 7.35 -8.02 4.53
N GLY A 250 7.35 -7.02 3.65
CA GLY A 250 7.73 -7.12 2.26
C GLY A 250 7.44 -5.80 1.52
N TRP A 251 7.38 -5.88 0.18
CA TRP A 251 7.13 -4.75 -0.69
C TRP A 251 6.00 -5.05 -1.66
N PHE A 252 5.20 -4.03 -1.96
CA PHE A 252 4.35 -4.04 -3.16
C PHE A 252 5.20 -3.65 -4.36
N THR A 253 5.02 -4.38 -5.45
CA THR A 253 5.87 -4.35 -6.64
C THR A 253 5.02 -4.35 -7.90
N GLU A 254 5.68 -4.20 -9.05
CA GLU A 254 5.03 -4.22 -10.37
C GLU A 254 3.84 -3.23 -10.49
N PRO A 255 4.11 -1.90 -10.37
CA PRO A 255 3.09 -0.90 -10.64
C PRO A 255 2.54 -1.08 -12.05
N SER A 256 1.25 -1.38 -12.14
CA SER A 256 0.59 -1.64 -13.42
C SER A 256 -0.91 -1.38 -13.32
N PRO A 257 -1.57 -1.08 -14.46
CA PRO A 257 -3.01 -0.90 -14.50
C PRO A 257 -3.75 -2.15 -13.99
N PHE A 258 -4.83 -1.94 -13.25
CA PHE A 258 -5.74 -2.99 -12.80
C PHE A 258 -7.16 -2.64 -13.22
N PHE A 259 -7.87 -3.62 -13.77
CA PHE A 259 -9.20 -3.48 -14.34
C PHE A 259 -10.17 -4.39 -13.59
N ASP A 260 -11.22 -3.80 -13.01
CA ASP A 260 -12.29 -4.51 -12.33
C ASP A 260 -13.62 -4.19 -13.01
N GLY A 261 -14.08 -5.11 -13.84
CA GLY A 261 -15.32 -4.96 -14.60
C GLY A 261 -15.30 -5.73 -15.92
N PRO A 262 -16.35 -5.55 -16.74
CA PRO A 262 -16.54 -6.31 -17.97
C PRO A 262 -15.89 -5.70 -19.22
N LEU A 263 -15.28 -4.51 -19.13
CA LEU A 263 -14.50 -3.96 -20.24
C LEU A 263 -13.26 -4.83 -20.48
N ASP A 264 -13.03 -5.19 -21.73
CA ASP A 264 -11.88 -6.00 -22.12
C ASP A 264 -10.56 -5.23 -21.89
N GLU A 265 -9.58 -5.91 -21.30
CA GLU A 265 -8.29 -5.31 -20.90
C GLU A 265 -7.47 -4.84 -22.12
N GLU A 266 -7.53 -5.56 -23.25
CA GLU A 266 -6.82 -5.17 -24.47
C GLU A 266 -7.44 -3.89 -25.06
N ALA A 267 -8.77 -3.86 -25.15
CA ALA A 267 -9.50 -2.68 -25.63
C ALA A 267 -9.30 -1.44 -24.72
N ALA A 268 -9.29 -1.63 -23.40
CA ALA A 268 -9.01 -0.54 -22.47
C ALA A 268 -7.57 -0.02 -22.59
N THR A 269 -6.62 -0.93 -22.81
CA THR A 269 -5.21 -0.60 -23.00
C THR A 269 -4.98 0.21 -24.27
N GLU A 270 -5.67 -0.08 -25.37
CA GLU A 270 -5.57 0.71 -26.61
C GLU A 270 -5.99 2.18 -26.39
N THR A 271 -7.12 2.42 -25.72
CA THR A 271 -7.55 3.79 -25.37
C THR A 271 -6.53 4.46 -24.45
N LEU A 272 -6.06 3.75 -23.42
CA LEU A 272 -5.08 4.27 -22.48
C LEU A 272 -3.77 4.65 -23.16
N ASP A 273 -3.18 3.76 -23.97
CA ASP A 273 -1.92 4.04 -24.67
C ASP A 273 -2.02 5.29 -25.57
N SER A 274 -3.18 5.54 -26.18
CA SER A 274 -3.42 6.75 -26.98
C SER A 274 -3.38 8.04 -26.16
N VAL A 275 -4.02 8.07 -24.99
CA VAL A 275 -4.06 9.29 -24.16
C VAL A 275 -2.81 9.44 -23.29
N LEU A 276 -2.22 8.32 -22.85
CA LEU A 276 -1.03 8.30 -22.01
C LEU A 276 0.20 8.79 -22.75
N SER A 277 0.31 8.57 -24.06
CA SER A 277 1.43 9.10 -24.84
C SER A 277 1.53 10.62 -24.75
N GLU A 278 0.42 11.33 -24.94
CA GLU A 278 0.39 12.79 -24.87
C GLU A 278 0.51 13.30 -23.44
N LEU A 279 -0.11 12.60 -22.47
CA LEU A 279 0.06 12.91 -21.05
C LEU A 279 1.53 12.80 -20.62
N TYR A 280 2.25 11.74 -21.02
CA TYR A 280 3.65 11.59 -20.65
C TYR A 280 4.56 12.65 -21.29
N GLU A 281 4.23 13.14 -22.49
CA GLU A 281 4.93 14.28 -23.10
C GLU A 281 4.73 15.55 -22.28
N GLU A 282 3.50 15.83 -21.85
CA GLU A 282 3.17 16.98 -21.01
C GLU A 282 3.84 16.90 -19.63
N LEU A 283 3.71 15.76 -18.95
CA LEU A 283 4.38 15.50 -17.66
C LEU A 283 5.91 15.62 -17.77
N GLY A 284 6.48 15.23 -18.90
CA GLY A 284 7.92 15.37 -19.17
C GLY A 284 8.39 16.81 -19.36
N SER A 285 7.47 17.76 -19.54
CA SER A 285 7.77 19.20 -19.64
C SER A 285 7.66 19.94 -18.29
N LEU A 286 7.02 19.33 -17.30
CA LEU A 286 6.86 19.89 -15.96
C LEU A 286 8.17 19.81 -15.16
N PRO A 287 8.33 20.62 -14.10
CA PRO A 287 9.47 20.50 -13.19
C PRO A 287 9.58 19.10 -12.57
N GLN A 288 10.80 18.73 -12.19
CA GLN A 288 11.09 17.36 -11.77
C GLN A 288 10.40 17.02 -10.44
N CYS A 289 9.69 15.90 -10.42
CA CYS A 289 9.13 15.30 -9.22
C CYS A 289 9.50 13.81 -9.13
N LEU A 290 9.42 13.26 -7.92
CA LEU A 290 9.65 11.85 -7.65
C LEU A 290 8.48 11.29 -6.88
N GLY A 291 8.11 10.03 -7.14
CA GLY A 291 7.15 9.30 -6.33
C GLY A 291 6.14 8.54 -7.16
N THR A 292 4.97 8.32 -6.57
CA THR A 292 3.91 7.53 -7.18
C THR A 292 2.57 8.19 -6.91
N ILE A 293 1.81 8.40 -7.99
CA ILE A 293 0.38 8.70 -7.90
C ILE A 293 -0.37 7.45 -8.35
N VAL A 294 -1.43 7.10 -7.64
CA VAL A 294 -2.36 6.06 -8.06
C VAL A 294 -3.72 6.71 -8.16
N ILE A 295 -4.31 6.68 -9.35
CA ILE A 295 -5.68 7.16 -9.54
C ILE A 295 -6.64 5.98 -9.70
N ARG A 296 -7.91 6.22 -9.40
CA ARG A 296 -9.01 5.36 -9.80
C ARG A 296 -10.06 6.18 -10.53
N PHE A 297 -10.63 5.60 -11.57
CA PHE A 297 -11.80 6.14 -12.25
C PHE A 297 -12.73 5.00 -12.68
N THR A 298 -13.94 5.38 -13.07
CA THR A 298 -14.97 4.47 -13.57
C THR A 298 -15.27 4.78 -15.03
N VAL A 299 -15.19 3.76 -15.87
CA VAL A 299 -15.63 3.80 -17.27
C VAL A 299 -17.08 3.33 -17.34
N SER A 300 -17.96 4.18 -17.85
CA SER A 300 -19.37 3.86 -18.06
C SER A 300 -19.53 2.79 -19.13
N GLY A 301 -20.22 1.69 -18.82
CA GLY A 301 -20.53 0.64 -19.78
C GLY A 301 -21.47 1.10 -20.90
N GLU A 302 -22.32 2.10 -20.65
CA GLU A 302 -23.27 2.61 -21.64
C GLU A 302 -22.60 3.54 -22.66
N THR A 303 -21.65 4.36 -22.21
CA THR A 303 -21.13 5.49 -23.00
C THR A 303 -19.64 5.43 -23.28
N GLY A 304 -18.88 4.63 -22.52
CA GLY A 304 -17.41 4.63 -22.58
C GLY A 304 -16.75 5.84 -21.92
N GLN A 305 -17.53 6.73 -21.32
CA GLN A 305 -17.05 7.97 -20.71
C GLN A 305 -16.48 7.72 -19.31
N VAL A 306 -15.47 8.50 -18.95
CA VAL A 306 -14.82 8.46 -17.64
C VAL A 306 -15.61 9.28 -16.63
N SER A 307 -15.74 8.74 -15.41
CA SER A 307 -16.35 9.39 -14.25
C SER A 307 -15.62 8.99 -12.97
N ASN A 308 -15.95 9.63 -11.84
CA ASN A 308 -15.42 9.28 -10.52
C ASN A 308 -13.88 9.21 -10.45
N LEU A 309 -13.18 10.06 -11.21
CA LEU A 309 -11.72 10.16 -11.12
C LEU A 309 -11.34 10.65 -9.73
N ARG A 310 -10.48 9.90 -9.05
CA ARG A 310 -9.96 10.24 -7.72
C ARG A 310 -8.54 9.73 -7.53
N CYS A 311 -7.79 10.40 -6.68
CA CYS A 311 -6.50 9.89 -6.19
C CYS A 311 -6.73 8.86 -5.07
N LEU A 312 -6.09 7.70 -5.17
CA LEU A 312 -6.04 6.68 -4.11
C LEU A 312 -4.82 6.89 -3.21
N THR A 313 -3.65 7.10 -3.81
CA THR A 313 -2.40 7.38 -3.09
C THR A 313 -1.57 8.37 -3.87
N ASP A 314 -0.85 9.21 -3.15
CA ASP A 314 0.05 10.20 -3.72
C ASP A 314 1.28 10.35 -2.85
N THR A 315 2.45 10.07 -3.40
CA THR A 315 3.74 10.28 -2.74
C THR A 315 4.60 11.30 -3.45
N LEU A 316 4.04 12.17 -4.31
CA LEU A 316 4.85 13.13 -5.04
C LEU A 316 5.64 14.03 -4.11
N VAL A 317 6.94 14.08 -4.38
CA VAL A 317 7.88 15.01 -3.79
C VAL A 317 8.51 15.80 -4.92
N HIS A 318 8.43 17.12 -4.85
CA HIS A 318 9.15 18.01 -5.76
C HIS A 318 10.65 17.89 -5.51
N VAL A 319 11.44 17.71 -6.57
CA VAL A 319 12.89 17.77 -6.47
C VAL A 319 13.28 19.25 -6.52
N PRO A 320 13.92 19.81 -5.49
CA PRO A 320 14.25 21.23 -5.48
C PRO A 320 15.10 21.63 -6.70
N THR A 321 14.47 22.29 -7.67
CA THR A 321 15.11 23.10 -8.71
C THR A 321 14.87 24.59 -8.42
N ASP A 322 15.45 25.50 -9.21
CA ASP A 322 15.26 26.95 -9.04
C ASP A 322 13.77 27.31 -8.77
N PRO A 323 13.50 28.33 -7.94
CA PRO A 323 12.15 28.66 -7.49
C PRO A 323 11.19 28.84 -8.67
N ASP A 324 10.04 28.16 -8.60
CA ASP A 324 8.98 28.23 -9.60
C ASP A 324 8.49 29.69 -9.76
N PRO A 325 8.57 30.28 -10.97
CA PRO A 325 8.15 31.66 -11.21
C PRO A 325 6.64 31.88 -11.13
N ASP A 326 5.81 30.83 -11.28
CA ASP A 326 4.36 30.95 -11.45
C ASP A 326 3.54 30.65 -10.17
N GLY A 327 4.20 30.14 -9.12
CA GLY A 327 3.61 29.99 -7.78
C GLY A 327 2.56 28.88 -7.65
N LEU A 328 2.34 28.06 -8.68
CA LEU A 328 1.56 26.82 -8.61
C LEU A 328 2.44 25.66 -8.14
N SER A 329 1.92 24.76 -7.31
CA SER A 329 2.72 23.59 -6.93
C SER A 329 2.85 22.66 -8.15
N VAL A 330 4.05 22.10 -8.37
CA VAL A 330 4.32 21.12 -9.44
C VAL A 330 3.35 19.93 -9.35
N ARG A 331 2.94 19.59 -8.13
CA ARG A 331 1.93 18.58 -7.84
C ARG A 331 0.58 18.92 -8.47
N ASP A 332 0.10 20.16 -8.34
CA ASP A 332 -1.17 20.59 -8.94
C ASP A 332 -1.12 20.52 -10.47
N GLN A 333 0.01 20.93 -11.08
CA GLN A 333 0.21 20.84 -12.53
C GLN A 333 0.16 19.39 -13.04
N VAL A 334 0.79 18.45 -12.29
CA VAL A 334 0.73 17.02 -12.62
C VAL A 334 -0.71 16.51 -12.56
N PHE A 335 -1.44 16.89 -11.52
CA PHE A 335 -2.82 16.49 -11.32
C PHE A 335 -3.76 17.07 -12.39
N ASP A 336 -3.61 18.34 -12.75
CA ASP A 336 -4.37 18.98 -13.82
C ASP A 336 -4.15 18.28 -15.17
N ALA A 337 -2.90 17.93 -15.49
CA ALA A 337 -2.58 17.15 -16.68
C ALA A 337 -3.27 15.78 -16.66
N ILE A 338 -3.19 15.04 -15.56
CA ILE A 338 -3.87 13.74 -15.40
C ILE A 338 -5.37 13.89 -15.60
N HIS A 339 -6.01 14.87 -14.96
CA HIS A 339 -7.45 15.10 -15.11
C HIS A 339 -7.83 15.45 -16.55
N HIS A 340 -7.06 16.33 -17.21
CA HIS A 340 -7.31 16.72 -18.59
C HIS A 340 -7.29 15.50 -19.53
N HIS A 341 -6.24 14.69 -19.49
CA HIS A 341 -6.10 13.56 -20.40
C HIS A 341 -7.02 12.39 -20.06
N ILE A 342 -7.18 12.05 -18.78
CA ILE A 342 -7.97 10.89 -18.37
C ILE A 342 -9.47 11.19 -18.36
N SER A 343 -9.92 12.27 -17.73
CA SER A 343 -11.37 12.54 -17.61
C SER A 343 -11.96 13.21 -18.84
N GLN A 344 -11.20 14.05 -19.56
CA GLN A 344 -11.77 14.88 -20.63
C GLN A 344 -11.47 14.36 -22.04
N ARG A 345 -10.46 13.48 -22.20
CA ARG A 345 -10.03 13.02 -23.53
C ARG A 345 -10.13 11.51 -23.73
N ALA A 346 -10.10 10.71 -22.68
CA ALA A 346 -10.20 9.26 -22.81
C ALA A 346 -11.64 8.85 -23.16
N GLU A 347 -11.80 8.19 -24.30
CA GLU A 347 -13.06 7.59 -24.74
C GLU A 347 -12.85 6.09 -24.90
N PHE A 348 -13.40 5.31 -23.97
CA PHE A 348 -13.32 3.86 -23.99
C PHE A 348 -14.45 3.25 -24.85
N PRO A 349 -14.30 2.03 -25.36
CA PRO A 349 -15.41 1.37 -26.01
C PRO A 349 -16.51 1.03 -24.97
N PRO A 350 -17.80 1.25 -25.31
CA PRO A 350 -18.90 0.92 -24.40
C PRO A 350 -19.02 -0.61 -24.21
N CYS A 351 -19.33 -1.04 -22.98
CA CYS A 351 -19.58 -2.42 -22.61
C CYS A 351 -20.93 -2.57 -21.90
N GLN A 352 -21.94 -3.11 -22.60
CA GLN A 352 -23.31 -3.25 -22.07
C GLN A 352 -23.45 -4.20 -20.87
N GLN A 353 -22.38 -4.90 -20.49
CA GLN A 353 -22.38 -5.81 -19.34
C GLN A 353 -22.19 -5.08 -18.00
N GLY A 354 -21.79 -3.80 -18.02
CA GLY A 354 -21.65 -2.97 -16.83
C GLY A 354 -20.45 -2.02 -16.89
N ASP A 355 -20.29 -1.24 -15.82
CA ASP A 355 -19.19 -0.31 -15.66
C ASP A 355 -17.89 -1.03 -15.27
N THR A 356 -16.75 -0.43 -15.62
CA THR A 356 -15.42 -0.94 -15.23
C THR A 356 -14.68 0.09 -14.41
N SER A 357 -14.14 -0.33 -13.27
CA SER A 357 -13.21 0.49 -12.49
C SER A 357 -11.78 0.22 -12.93
N ILE A 358 -11.01 1.28 -13.14
CA ILE A 358 -9.59 1.19 -13.53
C ILE A 358 -8.76 1.86 -12.44
N THR A 359 -7.82 1.11 -11.87
CA THR A 359 -6.73 1.64 -11.04
C THR A 359 -5.51 1.86 -11.93
N LEU A 360 -4.97 3.08 -11.96
CA LEU A 360 -3.85 3.44 -12.82
C LEU A 360 -2.72 4.10 -12.02
N PRO A 361 -1.55 3.45 -11.90
CA PRO A 361 -0.37 4.03 -11.27
C PRO A 361 0.45 4.88 -12.24
N PHE A 362 0.97 6.00 -11.75
CA PHE A 362 1.97 6.86 -12.39
C PHE A 362 3.21 6.90 -11.50
N VAL A 363 4.35 6.46 -12.04
CA VAL A 363 5.63 6.40 -11.31
C VAL A 363 6.59 7.43 -11.87
N PHE A 364 7.10 8.31 -11.00
CA PHE A 364 7.99 9.42 -11.32
C PHE A 364 9.40 9.12 -10.74
N GLN A 365 10.42 9.10 -11.60
CA GLN A 365 11.80 8.68 -11.30
C GLN A 365 12.85 9.63 -11.84
#